data_AF-A0A8J8NXJ7-F1
#
_entry.id   AF-A0A8J8NXJ7-F1
#
_cell.length_a   1.000
_cell.length_b   1.000
_cell.length_c   1.000
_cell.angle_alpha   90.00
_cell.angle_beta   90.00
_cell.angle_gamma   90.00
#
_symmetry.space_group_name_H-M   'P 1'
#
loop_
_entity.id
_entity.type
_entity.pdbx_description
1 polymer ?
#
loop_
_entity_poly.entity_id
_entity_poly.type
_entity_poly.pdbx_seq_one_letter_code
_entity_poly.pdbx_strand_id
1 'polypeptide(L)'
;MEFGGVACKTPRQYGSQQLIIRAIWTSYDNVTVQTGAYYPDIVIGGVVDFRLYQYPEGARQAMKWTVRNVFSTEDRLRNIPYPDPLSQIQPDPIAIQVMIPDNLFISVKDDVKVGVWDEREQVWSTAEIEEFELHQGLRKLDFTTRKLAQMAILQSRCTDYPYKRWKLRCTENQKAILDIETKRGLNLTFEIGPEYLMLLVEQSGLEEETFPELKHIKNKQFQPGYLLLELSKCGIHLLPRNEDTNLGGIKLKDLAAEERGIMDIATSVRAFAFRSCRWNKDIEYDNIVVKIRENLEFDREFFEDHEPDWRYVNWWPNKCAFVRCSDLDEVPDMRIAVNHETHIYLPLALQGGHVTEEARDRSTQLSYIDFIDTVRKTLRLTRILSFT
;
A
#
# COMPACT_ATOMS: atom_id res chain seq x y z
N MET A 1 27.20 -16.85 9.92
CA MET A 1 27.21 -17.21 8.48
C MET A 1 26.51 -16.09 7.73
N GLU A 2 27.01 -15.72 6.55
CA GLU A 2 26.41 -14.69 5.70
C GLU A 2 25.87 -15.36 4.43
N PHE A 3 24.65 -14.99 4.04
CA PHE A 3 23.87 -15.52 2.93
C PHE A 3 23.33 -14.33 2.13
N GLY A 4 24.13 -13.78 1.22
CA GLY A 4 23.76 -12.55 0.52
C GLY A 4 23.51 -11.41 1.51
N GLY A 5 22.32 -10.82 1.49
CA GLY A 5 21.92 -9.75 2.41
C GLY A 5 21.53 -10.21 3.82
N VAL A 6 21.71 -11.47 4.20
CA VAL A 6 21.26 -11.97 5.52
C VAL A 6 22.41 -12.66 6.25
N ALA A 7 22.65 -12.32 7.51
CA ALA A 7 23.56 -13.03 8.39
C ALA A 7 22.81 -13.67 9.56
N CYS A 8 23.16 -14.90 9.89
CA CYS A 8 22.60 -15.63 11.03
C CYS A 8 23.73 -16.33 11.80
N LYS A 9 23.76 -16.15 13.12
CA LYS A 9 24.70 -16.87 13.99
C LYS A 9 24.23 -18.32 14.20
N THR A 10 25.19 -19.24 14.35
CA THR A 10 24.86 -20.62 14.69
C THR A 10 24.34 -20.68 16.14
N PRO A 11 23.21 -21.37 16.41
CA PRO A 11 22.74 -21.55 17.78
C PRO A 11 23.80 -22.27 18.64
N ARG A 12 24.07 -21.76 19.84
CA ARG A 12 25.17 -22.25 20.69
C ARG A 12 25.04 -23.72 21.09
N GLN A 13 23.81 -24.19 21.31
CA GLN A 13 23.47 -25.59 21.62
C GLN A 13 24.01 -26.59 20.58
N TYR A 14 24.27 -26.08 19.38
CA TYR A 14 24.63 -26.83 18.20
C TYR A 14 26.05 -26.54 17.71
N GLY A 15 26.84 -25.75 18.47
CA GLY A 15 28.15 -25.26 18.03
C GLY A 15 29.21 -26.34 17.75
N SER A 16 29.03 -27.56 18.28
CA SER A 16 29.93 -28.70 18.06
C SER A 16 29.38 -29.73 17.05
N GLN A 17 28.16 -29.56 16.55
CA GLN A 17 27.52 -30.50 15.63
C GLN A 17 27.67 -30.04 14.17
N GLN A 18 27.80 -31.00 13.24
CA GLN A 18 27.70 -30.72 11.81
C GLN A 18 26.23 -30.59 11.43
N LEU A 19 25.84 -29.41 10.93
CA LEU A 19 24.46 -29.05 10.61
C LEU A 19 24.45 -28.19 9.36
N ILE A 20 23.26 -28.06 8.76
CA ILE A 20 23.00 -27.17 7.64
C ILE A 20 21.99 -26.12 8.11
N ILE A 21 22.39 -24.85 8.06
CA ILE A 21 21.45 -23.73 8.19
C ILE A 21 21.11 -23.26 6.79
N ARG A 22 19.81 -23.20 6.49
CA ARG A 22 19.28 -22.68 5.24
C ARG A 22 18.58 -21.36 5.51
N ALA A 23 18.86 -20.36 4.68
CA ALA A 23 18.11 -19.13 4.57
C ALA A 23 17.61 -19.01 3.12
N ILE A 24 16.29 -18.86 2.92
CA ILE A 24 15.70 -18.56 1.61
C ILE A 24 14.97 -17.24 1.72
N TRP A 25 15.29 -16.29 0.84
CA TRP A 25 14.57 -15.03 0.74
C TRP A 25 13.62 -15.04 -0.46
N THR A 26 12.39 -14.55 -0.26
CA THR A 26 11.42 -14.27 -1.31
C THR A 26 11.09 -12.79 -1.33
N SER A 27 11.01 -12.18 -2.52
CA SER A 27 10.68 -10.76 -2.70
C SER A 27 9.21 -10.40 -2.46
N TYR A 28 8.39 -11.38 -2.09
CA TYR A 28 6.96 -11.23 -1.83
C TYR A 28 6.56 -12.03 -0.59
N ASP A 29 5.42 -11.65 -0.04
CA ASP A 29 4.77 -12.38 1.06
C ASP A 29 4.16 -13.68 0.54
N ASN A 30 4.85 -14.79 0.80
CA ASN A 30 4.45 -16.12 0.37
C ASN A 30 3.63 -16.89 1.42
N VAL A 31 3.45 -16.32 2.62
CA VAL A 31 2.79 -17.00 3.76
C VAL A 31 1.41 -16.42 4.04
N THR A 32 1.27 -15.10 4.13
CA THR A 32 -0.04 -14.48 4.48
C THR A 32 -1.07 -14.65 3.37
N VAL A 33 -0.62 -14.70 2.10
CA VAL A 33 -1.52 -14.86 0.94
C VAL A 33 -2.30 -16.18 1.00
N GLN A 34 -1.76 -17.22 1.64
CA GLN A 34 -2.40 -18.53 1.73
C GLN A 34 -3.59 -18.55 2.70
N THR A 35 -3.60 -17.63 3.68
CA THR A 35 -4.56 -17.65 4.79
C THR A 35 -5.80 -16.82 4.48
N GLY A 36 -5.64 -15.76 3.66
CA GLY A 36 -6.69 -14.79 3.37
C GLY A 36 -7.13 -13.96 4.58
N ALA A 37 -6.49 -14.14 5.75
CA ALA A 37 -6.86 -13.46 6.99
C ALA A 37 -6.41 -12.00 6.97
N TYR A 38 -7.16 -11.14 7.66
CA TYR A 38 -6.73 -9.77 7.91
C TYR A 38 -5.60 -9.74 8.95
N TYR A 39 -4.55 -8.99 8.64
CA TYR A 39 -3.46 -8.72 9.56
C TYR A 39 -3.18 -7.21 9.56
N PRO A 40 -2.99 -6.54 10.71
CA PRO A 40 -2.88 -5.08 10.80
C PRO A 40 -1.58 -4.51 10.21
N ASP A 41 -0.60 -5.37 9.96
CA ASP A 41 0.65 -5.02 9.28
C ASP A 41 0.73 -5.69 7.89
N ILE A 42 1.56 -5.13 7.03
CA ILE A 42 1.99 -5.73 5.77
C ILE A 42 3.46 -6.13 5.87
N VAL A 43 3.81 -7.19 5.14
CA VAL A 43 5.20 -7.56 4.90
C VAL A 43 5.80 -6.61 3.86
N ILE A 44 6.93 -6.02 4.21
CA ILE A 44 7.72 -5.16 3.32
C ILE A 44 9.13 -5.74 3.15
N GLY A 45 9.75 -5.58 1.97
CA GLY A 45 11.10 -6.10 1.71
C GLY A 45 11.23 -7.62 1.55
N GLY A 46 10.13 -8.36 1.66
CA GLY A 46 10.09 -9.81 1.46
C GLY A 46 10.16 -10.63 2.75
N VAL A 47 10.26 -11.95 2.59
CA VAL A 47 10.26 -12.94 3.68
C VAL A 47 11.55 -13.74 3.64
N VAL A 48 12.18 -13.95 4.79
CA VAL A 48 13.34 -14.83 4.95
C VAL A 48 12.94 -16.08 5.74
N ASP A 49 13.05 -17.26 5.14
CA ASP A 49 12.80 -18.56 5.77
C ASP A 49 14.11 -19.16 6.30
N PHE A 50 14.27 -19.16 7.64
CA PHE A 50 15.38 -19.83 8.31
C PHE A 50 15.00 -21.23 8.75
N ARG A 51 15.80 -22.23 8.35
CA ARG A 51 15.61 -23.63 8.78
C ARG A 51 16.92 -24.32 9.10
N LEU A 52 16.87 -25.19 10.09
CA LEU A 52 17.99 -26.06 10.46
C LEU A 52 17.75 -27.47 9.89
N TYR A 53 18.81 -28.09 9.39
CA TYR A 53 18.79 -29.44 8.85
C TYR A 53 19.99 -30.25 9.35
N GLN A 54 19.78 -31.55 9.50
CA GLN A 54 20.84 -32.49 9.82
C GLN A 54 21.83 -32.58 8.65
N TYR A 55 23.12 -32.56 8.96
CA TYR A 55 24.13 -32.82 7.95
C TYR A 55 24.04 -34.27 7.47
N PRO A 56 23.99 -34.54 6.15
CA PRO A 56 23.87 -35.90 5.63
C PRO A 56 25.03 -36.78 6.09
N GLU A 57 24.74 -38.03 6.46
CA GLU A 57 25.80 -38.97 6.81
C GLU A 57 26.74 -39.21 5.62
N GLY A 58 28.03 -38.95 5.84
CA GLY A 58 29.08 -39.24 4.88
C GLY A 58 29.25 -40.75 4.65
N ALA A 59 29.93 -41.09 3.56
CA ALA A 59 30.31 -42.48 3.33
C ALA A 59 31.26 -42.97 4.44
N ARG A 60 31.08 -44.20 4.90
CA ARG A 60 31.89 -44.82 5.95
C ARG A 60 32.69 -45.99 5.36
N GLN A 61 33.92 -46.16 5.84
CA GLN A 61 34.72 -47.34 5.50
C GLN A 61 34.23 -48.53 6.35
N ALA A 62 33.92 -49.63 5.69
CA ALA A 62 33.62 -50.91 6.30
C ALA A 62 34.53 -51.97 5.66
N MET A 63 35.62 -52.32 6.37
CA MET A 63 36.72 -53.13 5.86
C MET A 63 37.35 -52.53 4.58
N LYS A 64 37.17 -53.19 3.42
CA LYS A 64 37.68 -52.75 2.11
C LYS A 64 36.62 -52.00 1.28
N TRP A 65 35.43 -51.78 1.83
CA TRP A 65 34.30 -51.18 1.13
C TRP A 65 34.02 -49.78 1.65
N THR A 66 33.69 -48.88 0.72
CA THR A 66 33.11 -47.56 1.06
C THR A 66 31.60 -47.68 0.98
N VAL A 67 30.92 -47.62 2.13
CA VAL A 67 29.47 -47.79 2.25
C VAL A 67 28.84 -46.43 2.44
N ARG A 68 27.74 -46.16 1.71
CA ARG A 68 26.96 -44.93 1.84
C ARG A 68 25.48 -45.28 1.98
N ASN A 69 24.79 -44.61 2.89
CA ASN A 69 23.34 -44.73 3.01
C ASN A 69 22.66 -44.05 1.81
N VAL A 70 21.78 -44.78 1.12
CA VAL A 70 20.96 -44.25 0.03
C VAL A 70 19.59 -43.92 0.60
N PHE A 71 19.38 -42.63 0.85
CA PHE A 71 18.11 -42.11 1.35
C PHE A 71 17.16 -41.73 0.20
N SER A 72 15.86 -41.87 0.45
CA SER A 72 14.79 -41.29 -0.36
C SER A 72 14.95 -39.76 -0.43
N THR A 73 14.31 -39.08 -1.39
CA THR A 73 14.40 -37.60 -1.50
C THR A 73 13.94 -36.91 -0.22
N GLU A 74 12.93 -37.45 0.46
CA GLU A 74 12.36 -36.94 1.71
C GLU A 74 13.31 -37.15 2.90
N ASP A 75 13.98 -38.31 2.95
CA ASP A 75 14.92 -38.64 4.02
C ASP A 75 16.30 -37.97 3.89
N ARG A 76 16.63 -37.42 2.71
CA ARG A 76 17.95 -36.81 2.43
C ARG A 76 18.22 -35.56 3.25
N LEU A 77 17.19 -34.78 3.57
CA LEU A 77 17.32 -33.51 4.27
C LEU A 77 16.36 -33.44 5.45
N ARG A 78 16.79 -33.98 6.59
CA ARG A 78 15.97 -34.02 7.81
C ARG A 78 15.99 -32.67 8.51
N ASN A 79 14.82 -32.02 8.59
CA ASN A 79 14.68 -30.77 9.32
C ASN A 79 14.85 -31.02 10.81
N ILE A 80 15.60 -30.13 11.47
CA ILE A 80 15.73 -30.09 12.92
C ILE A 80 14.87 -28.91 13.37
N PRO A 81 13.77 -29.15 14.10
CA PRO A 81 12.93 -28.06 14.58
C PRO A 81 13.74 -27.21 15.57
N TYR A 82 13.57 -25.89 15.49
CA TYR A 82 14.22 -24.96 16.39
C TYR A 82 13.23 -23.90 16.92
N PRO A 83 12.97 -23.87 18.24
CA PRO A 83 13.53 -24.73 19.28
C PRO A 83 13.11 -26.21 19.15
N ASP A 84 13.87 -27.11 19.79
CA ASP A 84 13.48 -28.52 19.89
C ASP A 84 12.19 -28.63 20.75
N PRO A 85 11.07 -29.12 20.19
CA PRO A 85 9.80 -29.23 20.90
C PRO A 85 9.85 -30.17 22.12
N LEU A 86 10.83 -31.07 22.16
CA LEU A 86 11.01 -32.04 23.25
C LEU A 86 11.94 -31.51 24.35
N SER A 87 12.70 -30.46 24.06
CA SER A 87 13.62 -29.86 25.03
C SER A 87 12.88 -28.94 26.00
N GLN A 88 13.08 -29.16 27.29
CA GLN A 88 12.62 -28.24 28.34
C GLN A 88 13.59 -27.07 28.55
N ILE A 89 14.76 -27.09 27.91
CA ILE A 89 15.76 -26.04 28.00
C ILE A 89 15.41 -24.94 27.00
N GLN A 90 15.22 -23.72 27.50
CA GLN A 90 15.02 -22.55 26.66
C GLN A 90 16.31 -22.26 25.87
N PRO A 91 16.22 -22.04 24.54
CA PRO A 91 17.39 -21.74 23.74
C PRO A 91 17.96 -20.34 24.01
N ASP A 92 19.27 -20.22 23.82
CA ASP A 92 19.93 -18.91 23.75
C ASP A 92 19.45 -18.14 22.50
N PRO A 93 19.27 -16.81 22.60
CA PRO A 93 18.97 -15.98 21.43
C PRO A 93 20.04 -16.09 20.34
N ILE A 94 19.58 -16.18 19.10
CA ILE A 94 20.38 -16.17 17.88
C ILE A 94 20.36 -14.76 17.32
N ALA A 95 21.53 -14.16 17.14
CA ALA A 95 21.65 -12.89 16.44
C ALA A 95 21.47 -13.05 14.93
N ILE A 96 20.59 -12.23 14.38
CA ILE A 96 20.27 -12.15 12.95
C ILE A 96 20.52 -10.72 12.49
N GLN A 97 21.08 -10.60 11.30
CA GLN A 97 21.30 -9.33 10.62
C GLN A 97 20.70 -9.42 9.22
N VAL A 98 19.94 -8.41 8.81
CA VAL A 98 19.28 -8.36 7.51
C VAL A 98 19.59 -7.01 6.84
N MET A 99 20.10 -7.07 5.62
CA MET A 99 20.29 -5.92 4.76
C MET A 99 18.95 -5.57 4.10
N ILE A 100 18.60 -4.30 4.17
CA ILE A 100 17.37 -3.74 3.65
C ILE A 100 17.51 -3.59 2.13
N PRO A 101 16.64 -4.19 1.31
CA PRO A 101 16.71 -4.11 -0.14
C PRO A 101 16.72 -2.67 -0.65
N ASP A 102 17.52 -2.35 -1.67
CA ASP A 102 17.68 -0.98 -2.19
C ASP A 102 16.36 -0.34 -2.67
N ASN A 103 15.37 -1.15 -3.02
CA ASN A 103 14.06 -0.70 -3.48
C ASN A 103 13.03 -0.50 -2.34
N LEU A 104 13.41 -0.74 -1.08
CA LEU A 104 12.52 -0.57 0.06
C LEU A 104 12.68 0.82 0.69
N PHE A 105 11.60 1.59 0.70
CA PHE A 105 11.53 2.89 1.36
C PHE A 105 11.05 2.74 2.82
N ILE A 106 11.86 3.22 3.76
CA ILE A 106 11.54 3.31 5.18
C ILE A 106 11.97 4.70 5.66
N SER A 107 11.05 5.47 6.23
CA SER A 107 11.33 6.78 6.83
C SER A 107 11.89 6.65 8.25
N VAL A 108 12.57 7.69 8.74
CA VAL A 108 13.01 7.83 10.15
C VAL A 108 11.83 7.74 11.13
N LYS A 109 10.63 8.14 10.68
CA LYS A 109 9.42 8.18 11.52
C LYS A 109 8.60 6.88 11.45
N ASP A 110 8.97 5.93 10.59
CA ASP A 110 8.18 4.71 10.41
C ASP A 110 8.39 3.76 11.60
N ASP A 111 7.30 3.30 12.21
CA ASP A 111 7.32 2.26 13.26
C ASP A 111 7.36 0.87 12.59
N VAL A 112 8.58 0.45 12.27
CA VAL A 112 8.84 -0.83 11.61
C VAL A 112 9.20 -1.91 12.63
N LYS A 113 8.68 -3.12 12.44
CA LYS A 113 8.89 -4.27 13.34
C LYS A 113 9.44 -5.47 12.57
N VAL A 114 9.94 -6.46 13.29
CA VAL A 114 10.17 -7.80 12.72
C VAL A 114 9.14 -8.76 13.28
N GLY A 115 8.52 -9.52 12.39
CA GLY A 115 7.64 -10.62 12.75
C GLY A 115 8.29 -11.96 12.48
N VAL A 116 7.98 -12.94 13.31
CA VAL A 116 8.17 -14.36 13.06
C VAL A 116 6.81 -14.97 12.73
N TRP A 117 6.72 -15.76 11.67
CA TRP A 117 5.48 -16.43 11.29
C TRP A 117 5.14 -17.55 12.28
N ASP A 118 3.90 -17.58 12.75
CA ASP A 118 3.34 -18.71 13.49
C ASP A 118 2.53 -19.59 12.53
N GLU A 119 3.06 -20.78 12.21
CA GLU A 119 2.38 -21.73 11.32
C GLU A 119 1.09 -22.32 11.93
N ARG A 120 0.88 -22.27 13.24
CA ARG A 120 -0.34 -22.80 13.88
C ARG A 120 -1.46 -21.78 13.84
N GLU A 121 -1.14 -20.57 14.29
CA GLU A 121 -2.09 -19.47 14.37
C GLU A 121 -2.26 -18.72 13.04
N GLN A 122 -1.36 -18.96 12.08
CA GLN A 122 -1.36 -18.35 10.75
C GLN A 122 -1.32 -16.80 10.81
N VAL A 123 -0.50 -16.29 11.74
CA VAL A 123 -0.28 -14.87 12.00
C VAL A 123 1.19 -14.56 12.17
N TRP A 124 1.57 -13.29 11.98
CA TRP A 124 2.88 -12.82 12.39
C TRP A 124 2.89 -12.51 13.89
N SER A 125 3.99 -12.86 14.55
CA SER A 125 4.21 -12.56 15.97
C SER A 125 5.51 -11.79 16.14
N THR A 126 5.49 -10.75 16.99
CA THR A 126 6.68 -9.99 17.37
C THR A 126 7.26 -10.45 18.72
N ALA A 127 6.60 -11.39 19.40
CA ALA A 127 6.96 -11.83 20.75
C ALA A 127 8.30 -12.57 20.81
N GLU A 128 8.71 -13.20 19.71
CA GLU A 128 9.96 -13.96 19.60
C GLU A 128 11.15 -13.12 19.11
N ILE A 129 10.99 -11.80 19.01
CA ILE A 129 12.05 -10.87 18.60
C ILE A 129 12.52 -10.05 19.81
N GLU A 130 13.83 -9.98 19.99
CA GLU A 130 14.50 -9.24 21.06
C GLU A 130 15.63 -8.37 20.49
N GLU A 131 16.04 -7.32 21.20
CA GLU A 131 17.20 -6.48 20.84
C GLU A 131 17.16 -5.93 19.40
N PHE A 132 15.97 -5.51 18.94
CA PHE A 132 15.79 -4.94 17.60
C PHE A 132 16.45 -3.56 17.46
N GLU A 133 17.26 -3.40 16.42
CA GLU A 133 17.90 -2.14 16.04
C GLU A 133 17.87 -1.93 14.52
N LEU A 134 17.38 -0.77 14.08
CA LEU A 134 17.34 -0.35 12.68
C LEU A 134 18.45 0.67 12.41
N HIS A 135 19.47 0.27 11.65
CA HIS A 135 20.55 1.14 11.21
C HIS A 135 20.26 1.71 9.81
N GLN A 136 19.45 2.78 9.74
CA GLN A 136 19.01 3.35 8.47
C GLN A 136 20.16 3.77 7.54
N GLY A 137 21.21 4.42 8.09
CA GLY A 137 22.37 4.85 7.30
C GLY A 137 23.18 3.68 6.70
N LEU A 138 23.10 2.49 7.30
CA LEU A 138 23.75 1.28 6.80
C LEU A 138 22.79 0.36 6.03
N ARG A 139 21.51 0.77 5.88
CA ARG A 139 20.43 -0.06 5.33
C ARG A 139 20.44 -1.47 5.94
N LYS A 140 20.53 -1.54 7.26
CA LYS A 140 20.72 -2.80 7.99
C LYS A 140 19.81 -2.87 9.19
N LEU A 141 19.34 -4.08 9.47
CA LEU A 141 18.54 -4.41 10.64
C LEU A 141 19.22 -5.50 11.45
N ASP A 142 19.38 -5.28 12.74
CA ASP A 142 19.91 -6.26 13.69
C ASP A 142 18.83 -6.62 14.72
N PHE A 143 18.71 -7.91 15.04
CA PHE A 143 17.82 -8.39 16.10
C PHE A 143 18.27 -9.76 16.58
N THR A 144 17.69 -10.24 17.68
CA THR A 144 17.88 -11.59 18.18
C THR A 144 16.56 -12.34 18.28
N THR A 145 16.61 -13.66 18.15
CA THR A 145 15.42 -14.51 18.25
C THR A 145 15.75 -15.90 18.77
N ARG A 146 14.77 -16.55 19.39
CA ARG A 146 14.86 -17.92 19.91
C ARG A 146 14.21 -18.96 19.00
N LYS A 147 13.72 -18.56 17.83
CA LYS A 147 12.97 -19.41 16.89
C LYS A 147 13.55 -19.25 15.50
N LEU A 148 13.71 -20.35 14.76
CA LEU A 148 14.06 -20.30 13.34
C LEU A 148 12.79 -20.66 12.56
N ALA A 149 12.27 -19.68 11.84
CA ALA A 149 11.07 -19.79 11.01
C ALA A 149 11.12 -18.72 9.92
N GLN A 150 10.00 -18.51 9.20
CA GLN A 150 9.87 -17.34 8.34
C GLN A 150 9.86 -16.06 9.16
N MET A 151 10.62 -15.06 8.71
CA MET A 151 10.74 -13.76 9.32
C MET A 151 10.57 -12.67 8.27
N ALA A 152 9.93 -11.58 8.65
CA ALA A 152 9.66 -10.47 7.75
C ALA A 152 9.73 -9.14 8.47
N ILE A 153 10.06 -8.09 7.72
CA ILE A 153 9.88 -6.71 8.16
C ILE A 153 8.38 -6.39 8.02
N LEU A 154 7.78 -5.92 9.11
CA LEU A 154 6.38 -5.57 9.21
C LEU A 154 6.22 -4.06 9.31
N GLN A 155 5.26 -3.53 8.57
CA GLN A 155 4.85 -2.14 8.62
C GLN A 155 3.33 -2.06 8.73
N SER A 156 2.83 -1.15 9.58
CA SER A 156 1.39 -0.95 9.71
C SER A 156 0.74 -0.65 8.36
N ARG A 157 -0.41 -1.28 8.09
CA ARG A 157 -1.19 -1.01 6.88
C ARG A 157 -1.56 0.46 6.74
N CYS A 158 -1.81 1.14 7.86
CA CYS A 158 -2.22 2.54 7.94
C CYS A 158 -1.02 3.52 8.04
N THR A 159 0.13 3.16 7.48
CA THR A 159 1.31 4.05 7.43
C THR A 159 1.06 5.23 6.49
N ASP A 160 0.43 5.00 5.34
CA ASP A 160 0.20 6.02 4.31
C ASP A 160 -1.19 6.67 4.36
N TYR A 161 -2.15 6.11 5.11
CA TYR A 161 -3.51 6.65 5.21
C TYR A 161 -4.04 6.74 6.67
N PRO A 162 -4.99 7.64 6.97
CA PRO A 162 -5.78 8.47 6.04
C PRO A 162 -4.92 9.45 5.22
N TYR A 163 -5.24 9.58 3.94
CA TYR A 163 -4.62 10.58 3.07
C TYR A 163 -4.95 11.96 3.62
N LYS A 164 -4.01 12.89 3.53
CA LYS A 164 -4.24 14.26 3.99
C LYS A 164 -5.06 15.04 2.98
N ARG A 165 -4.67 14.92 1.70
CA ARG A 165 -5.23 15.66 0.57
C ARG A 165 -5.05 14.88 -0.72
N TRP A 166 -5.91 15.12 -1.69
CA TRP A 166 -5.72 14.66 -3.06
C TRP A 166 -6.33 15.64 -4.07
N LYS A 167 -5.81 15.62 -5.30
CA LYS A 167 -6.26 16.44 -6.42
C LYS A 167 -6.24 15.62 -7.70
N LEU A 168 -7.38 15.52 -8.37
CA LEU A 168 -7.54 14.84 -9.65
C LEU A 168 -7.97 15.85 -10.71
N ARG A 169 -7.27 15.90 -11.85
CA ARG A 169 -7.70 16.68 -13.01
C ARG A 169 -7.18 16.09 -14.31
N CYS A 170 -7.86 16.38 -15.42
CA CYS A 170 -7.30 16.14 -16.74
C CYS A 170 -6.30 17.22 -17.14
N THR A 171 -5.20 16.81 -17.76
CA THR A 171 -4.25 17.69 -18.46
C THR A 171 -4.30 17.52 -19.98
N GLU A 172 -4.97 16.46 -20.46
CA GLU A 172 -5.36 16.25 -21.84
C GLU A 172 -6.65 15.42 -21.88
N ASN A 173 -7.23 15.20 -23.06
CA ASN A 173 -8.48 14.46 -23.22
C ASN A 173 -8.49 13.05 -22.61
N GLN A 174 -7.34 12.36 -22.59
CA GLN A 174 -7.19 11.00 -22.06
C GLN A 174 -6.01 10.92 -21.10
N LYS A 175 -5.67 12.04 -20.44
CA LYS A 175 -4.59 12.10 -19.47
C LYS A 175 -5.08 12.87 -18.26
N ALA A 176 -5.04 12.22 -17.10
CA ALA A 176 -5.30 12.85 -15.82
C ALA A 176 -4.09 12.76 -14.90
N ILE A 177 -3.97 13.75 -14.02
CA ILE A 177 -3.00 13.76 -12.94
C ILE A 177 -3.75 13.65 -11.62
N LEU A 178 -3.37 12.64 -10.83
CA LEU A 178 -3.81 12.41 -9.46
C LEU A 178 -2.64 12.68 -8.51
N ASP A 179 -2.75 13.75 -7.73
CA ASP A 179 -1.84 14.01 -6.61
C ASP A 179 -2.45 13.45 -5.32
N ILE A 180 -1.63 12.76 -4.52
CA ILE A 180 -1.98 12.23 -3.21
C ILE A 180 -0.93 12.67 -2.19
N GLU A 181 -1.37 13.33 -1.14
CA GLU A 181 -0.56 13.61 0.06
C GLU A 181 -0.87 12.55 1.13
N THR A 182 0.11 11.71 1.48
CA THR A 182 -0.07 10.61 2.45
C THR A 182 0.02 11.09 3.90
N LYS A 183 -0.49 10.28 4.84
CA LYS A 183 -0.41 10.53 6.29
C LYS A 183 1.03 10.83 6.75
N ARG A 184 2.00 10.04 6.27
CA ARG A 184 3.42 10.21 6.61
C ARG A 184 4.13 11.32 5.83
N GLY A 185 3.42 12.07 4.97
CA GLY A 185 3.92 13.27 4.30
C GLY A 185 4.61 13.03 2.97
N LEU A 186 4.31 11.92 2.28
CA LEU A 186 4.74 11.73 0.90
C LEU A 186 3.78 12.47 -0.04
N ASN A 187 4.32 13.19 -1.01
CA ASN A 187 3.56 13.75 -2.13
C ASN A 187 3.80 12.87 -3.35
N LEU A 188 2.77 12.13 -3.75
CA LEU A 188 2.83 11.20 -4.87
C LEU A 188 1.95 11.72 -6.00
N THR A 189 2.55 11.88 -7.17
CA THR A 189 1.86 12.33 -8.38
C THR A 189 1.76 11.19 -9.36
N PHE A 190 0.55 10.88 -9.80
CA PHE A 190 0.27 9.81 -10.75
C PHE A 190 -0.31 10.38 -12.04
N GLU A 191 0.20 9.92 -13.17
CA GLU A 191 -0.45 10.09 -14.46
C GLU A 191 -1.35 8.87 -14.72
N ILE A 192 -2.61 9.14 -15.05
CA ILE A 192 -3.62 8.16 -15.45
C ILE A 192 -3.89 8.36 -16.94
N GLY A 193 -3.74 7.31 -17.74
CA GLY A 193 -4.13 7.30 -19.14
C GLY A 193 -4.92 6.04 -19.51
N PRO A 194 -5.20 5.79 -20.80
CA PRO A 194 -5.92 4.60 -21.23
C PRO A 194 -5.09 3.35 -20.89
N GLU A 195 -5.65 2.48 -20.04
CA GLU A 195 -5.06 1.22 -19.60
C GLU A 195 -3.77 1.33 -18.78
N TYR A 196 -3.37 2.52 -18.33
CA TYR A 196 -2.17 2.67 -17.50
C TYR A 196 -2.27 3.69 -16.37
N LEU A 197 -1.46 3.43 -15.35
CA LEU A 197 -1.10 4.33 -14.26
C LEU A 197 0.43 4.43 -14.24
N MET A 198 0.95 5.64 -14.02
CA MET A 198 2.37 5.91 -13.97
C MET A 198 2.70 6.84 -12.81
N LEU A 199 3.67 6.46 -11.98
CA LEU A 199 4.20 7.35 -10.95
C LEU A 199 5.13 8.38 -11.60
N LEU A 200 4.76 9.66 -11.52
CA LEU A 200 5.56 10.77 -12.02
C LEU A 200 6.63 11.17 -11.01
N VAL A 201 7.74 11.67 -11.52
CA VAL A 201 8.75 12.39 -10.74
C VAL A 201 8.71 13.84 -11.18
N GLU A 202 8.22 14.73 -10.33
CA GLU A 202 8.31 16.16 -10.60
C GLU A 202 9.77 16.60 -10.40
N GLN A 203 10.39 17.12 -11.46
CA GLN A 203 11.68 17.78 -11.38
C GLN A 203 11.49 19.16 -10.75
N SER A 204 11.38 19.24 -9.43
CA SER A 204 11.42 20.52 -8.73
C SER A 204 12.86 21.03 -8.66
N GLY A 205 13.40 21.50 -9.79
CA GLY A 205 14.44 22.54 -9.89
C GLY A 205 15.85 22.28 -9.35
N LEU A 206 16.10 21.38 -8.40
CA LEU A 206 17.43 21.05 -7.89
C LEU A 206 17.46 19.60 -7.35
N GLU A 207 18.50 18.89 -7.77
CA GLU A 207 18.99 17.58 -7.30
C GLU A 207 18.24 16.31 -7.75
N GLU A 208 19.06 15.32 -8.15
CA GLU A 208 18.68 13.99 -8.61
C GLU A 208 17.91 13.18 -7.54
N GLU A 209 16.97 12.36 -8.02
CA GLU A 209 16.27 11.27 -7.35
C GLU A 209 15.76 11.51 -5.91
N THR A 210 14.64 12.22 -5.74
CA THR A 210 13.91 12.35 -4.44
C THR A 210 13.50 11.01 -3.78
N PHE A 211 13.60 9.88 -4.50
CA PHE A 211 13.33 8.52 -4.00
C PHE A 211 14.14 7.49 -4.83
N PRO A 212 15.41 7.22 -4.54
CA PRO A 212 16.21 6.25 -5.29
C PRO A 212 15.61 4.84 -5.25
N GLU A 213 14.88 4.49 -4.18
CA GLU A 213 14.22 3.19 -3.98
C GLU A 213 13.21 2.87 -5.10
N LEU A 214 12.59 3.90 -5.66
CA LEU A 214 11.52 3.77 -6.65
C LEU A 214 12.03 3.85 -8.10
N LYS A 215 13.34 3.85 -8.32
CA LYS A 215 13.95 3.97 -9.66
C LYS A 215 13.41 2.97 -10.67
N HIS A 216 13.09 1.75 -10.23
CA HIS A 216 12.59 0.69 -11.08
C HIS A 216 11.12 0.87 -11.52
N ILE A 217 10.33 1.72 -10.85
CA ILE A 217 8.91 1.98 -11.15
C ILE A 217 8.61 3.39 -11.66
N LYS A 218 9.43 4.38 -11.32
CA LYS A 218 9.23 5.78 -11.71
C LYS A 218 9.17 5.97 -13.22
N ASN A 219 8.26 6.82 -13.70
CA ASN A 219 8.05 7.17 -15.10
C ASN A 219 7.85 5.94 -16.03
N LYS A 220 7.29 4.85 -15.50
CA LYS A 220 6.90 3.67 -16.27
C LYS A 220 5.41 3.44 -16.16
N GLN A 221 4.82 3.03 -17.28
CA GLN A 221 3.40 2.72 -17.38
C GLN A 221 3.15 1.29 -16.91
N PHE A 222 2.19 1.13 -16.01
CA PHE A 222 1.73 -0.16 -15.51
C PHE A 222 0.21 -0.18 -15.42
N GLN A 223 -0.39 -1.36 -15.30
CA GLN A 223 -1.78 -1.46 -14.86
C GLN A 223 -1.92 -0.90 -13.43
N PRO A 224 -3.02 -0.20 -13.09
CA PRO A 224 -3.20 0.44 -11.78
C PRO A 224 -2.92 -0.49 -10.59
N GLY A 225 -3.52 -1.68 -10.59
CA GLY A 225 -3.32 -2.65 -9.51
C GLY A 225 -1.86 -3.14 -9.40
N TYR A 226 -1.17 -3.30 -10.53
CA TYR A 226 0.22 -3.73 -10.52
C TYR A 226 1.14 -2.67 -9.94
N LEU A 227 0.99 -1.40 -10.35
CA LEU A 227 1.80 -0.30 -9.79
C LEU A 227 1.60 -0.16 -8.29
N LEU A 228 0.35 -0.21 -7.81
CA LEU A 228 0.05 -0.08 -6.38
C LEU A 228 0.59 -1.26 -5.56
N LEU A 229 0.63 -2.47 -6.13
CA LEU A 229 1.27 -3.63 -5.51
C LEU A 229 2.80 -3.48 -5.46
N GLU A 230 3.44 -3.00 -6.54
CA GLU A 230 4.88 -2.75 -6.55
C GLU A 230 5.26 -1.64 -5.56
N LEU A 231 4.47 -0.57 -5.48
CA LEU A 231 4.62 0.45 -4.44
C LEU A 231 4.51 -0.15 -3.03
N SER A 232 3.55 -1.04 -2.81
CA SER A 232 3.39 -1.72 -1.51
C SER A 232 4.62 -2.55 -1.15
N LYS A 233 5.27 -3.23 -2.12
CA LYS A 233 6.53 -3.95 -1.89
C LYS A 233 7.69 -3.03 -1.54
N CYS A 234 7.66 -1.81 -2.08
CA CYS A 234 8.61 -0.75 -1.77
C CYS A 234 8.31 -0.04 -0.44
N GLY A 235 7.33 -0.49 0.35
CA GLY A 235 6.96 0.14 1.63
C GLY A 235 6.07 1.37 1.49
N ILE A 236 5.37 1.54 0.36
CA ILE A 236 4.36 2.58 0.11
C ILE A 236 3.00 1.93 -0.18
N HIS A 237 2.13 1.88 0.83
CA HIS A 237 0.91 1.10 0.77
C HIS A 237 -0.33 1.96 0.50
N LEU A 238 -0.85 1.88 -0.73
CA LEU A 238 -2.02 2.65 -1.20
C LEU A 238 -3.21 1.74 -1.58
N LEU A 239 -3.34 0.59 -0.90
CA LEU A 239 -4.39 -0.41 -1.12
C LEU A 239 -5.17 -0.68 0.18
N PRO A 240 -5.93 0.32 0.67
CA PRO A 240 -6.69 0.19 1.90
C PRO A 240 -7.84 -0.81 1.80
N ARG A 241 -8.16 -1.45 2.92
CA ARG A 241 -9.29 -2.38 3.12
C ARG A 241 -10.25 -1.83 4.16
N ASN A 242 -11.48 -2.35 4.22
CA ASN A 242 -12.50 -1.88 5.16
C ASN A 242 -12.01 -1.96 6.62
N GLU A 243 -11.31 -3.03 6.97
CA GLU A 243 -10.78 -3.28 8.30
C GLU A 243 -9.74 -2.24 8.73
N ASP A 244 -9.05 -1.61 7.76
CA ASP A 244 -8.05 -0.58 8.00
C ASP A 244 -8.68 0.72 8.57
N THR A 245 -9.99 0.91 8.44
CA THR A 245 -10.69 2.05 9.03
C THR A 245 -10.59 2.07 10.55
N ASN A 246 -10.67 0.91 11.20
CA ASN A 246 -10.54 0.77 12.65
C ASN A 246 -9.12 1.14 13.11
N LEU A 247 -8.10 0.69 12.38
CA LEU A 247 -6.69 0.94 12.69
C LEU A 247 -6.30 2.40 12.40
N GLY A 248 -6.83 2.97 11.32
CA GLY A 248 -6.56 4.34 10.88
C GLY A 248 -7.37 5.42 11.62
N GLY A 249 -8.35 5.04 12.44
CA GLY A 249 -9.27 5.97 13.08
C GLY A 249 -10.18 6.69 12.08
N ILE A 250 -10.56 6.01 11.00
CA ILE A 250 -11.38 6.54 9.90
C ILE A 250 -12.80 6.01 10.05
N LYS A 251 -13.81 6.83 9.75
CA LYS A 251 -15.19 6.36 9.68
C LYS A 251 -15.39 5.55 8.39
N LEU A 252 -15.75 4.27 8.52
CA LEU A 252 -16.04 3.43 7.36
C LEU A 252 -17.25 3.99 6.58
N LYS A 253 -17.00 4.42 5.34
CA LYS A 253 -18.02 4.98 4.46
C LYS A 253 -18.86 3.89 3.78
N ASP A 254 -20.08 4.23 3.41
CA ASP A 254 -20.96 3.37 2.63
C ASP A 254 -20.38 3.12 1.23
N LEU A 255 -20.30 1.84 0.86
CA LEU A 255 -19.69 1.42 -0.39
C LEU A 255 -20.48 1.90 -1.63
N ALA A 256 -21.81 1.99 -1.54
CA ALA A 256 -22.62 2.45 -2.66
C ALA A 256 -22.52 3.96 -2.87
N ALA A 257 -22.37 4.74 -1.79
CA ALA A 257 -22.06 6.17 -1.88
C ALA A 257 -20.67 6.40 -2.50
N GLU A 258 -19.65 5.66 -2.06
CA GLU A 258 -18.29 5.70 -2.62
C GLU A 258 -18.30 5.33 -4.12
N GLU A 259 -18.91 4.21 -4.48
CA GLU A 259 -18.94 3.73 -5.86
C GLU A 259 -19.68 4.70 -6.80
N ARG A 260 -20.76 5.35 -6.33
CA ARG A 260 -21.44 6.39 -7.10
C ARG A 260 -20.55 7.61 -7.33
N GLY A 261 -19.86 8.07 -6.29
CA GLY A 261 -18.89 9.16 -6.41
C GLY A 261 -17.77 8.81 -7.40
N ILE A 262 -17.24 7.59 -7.35
CA ILE A 262 -16.22 7.12 -8.30
C ILE A 262 -16.72 7.15 -9.74
N MET A 263 -17.93 6.65 -10.00
CA MET A 263 -18.50 6.61 -11.35
C MET A 263 -18.74 8.02 -11.91
N ASP A 264 -19.30 8.90 -11.09
CA ASP A 264 -19.57 10.29 -11.46
C ASP A 264 -18.26 11.06 -11.70
N ILE A 265 -17.25 10.89 -10.86
CA ILE A 265 -15.93 11.51 -11.04
C ILE A 265 -15.26 10.97 -12.31
N ALA A 266 -15.22 9.64 -12.50
CA ALA A 266 -14.54 9.03 -13.65
C ALA A 266 -15.14 9.46 -14.99
N THR A 267 -16.46 9.65 -15.06
CA THR A 267 -17.14 10.10 -16.29
C THR A 267 -17.01 11.61 -16.54
N SER A 268 -16.83 12.41 -15.49
CA SER A 268 -16.82 13.87 -15.58
C SER A 268 -15.44 14.53 -15.43
N VAL A 269 -14.38 13.79 -15.08
CA VAL A 269 -13.00 14.31 -14.88
C VAL A 269 -12.42 15.07 -16.07
N ARG A 270 -12.93 14.84 -17.28
CA ARG A 270 -12.53 15.60 -18.49
C ARG A 270 -13.06 17.03 -18.52
N ALA A 271 -14.11 17.32 -17.75
CA ALA A 271 -14.73 18.64 -17.64
C ALA A 271 -14.38 19.33 -16.33
N PHE A 272 -14.01 18.56 -15.30
CA PHE A 272 -13.84 19.08 -13.94
C PHE A 272 -12.56 18.59 -13.29
N ALA A 273 -11.97 19.45 -12.46
CA ALA A 273 -11.02 19.05 -11.44
C ALA A 273 -11.75 18.73 -10.13
N PHE A 274 -11.22 17.74 -9.40
CA PHE A 274 -11.73 17.28 -8.13
C PHE A 274 -10.66 17.35 -7.06
N ARG A 275 -11.05 17.69 -5.82
CA ARG A 275 -10.14 17.68 -4.66
C ARG A 275 -10.83 17.18 -3.40
N SER A 276 -10.03 16.63 -2.50
CA SER A 276 -10.47 16.27 -1.15
C SER A 276 -11.13 17.45 -0.43
N CYS A 277 -12.24 17.20 0.26
CA CYS A 277 -12.85 18.14 1.21
C CYS A 277 -12.47 17.74 2.64
N ARG A 278 -12.08 18.72 3.47
CA ARG A 278 -11.62 18.44 4.84
C ARG A 278 -12.70 17.82 5.74
N TRP A 279 -13.97 18.06 5.40
CA TRP A 279 -15.14 17.63 6.17
C TRP A 279 -15.58 16.20 5.85
N ASN A 280 -15.03 15.57 4.83
CA ASN A 280 -15.47 14.25 4.39
C ASN A 280 -15.38 13.19 5.50
N LYS A 281 -14.37 13.30 6.37
CA LYS A 281 -14.22 12.46 7.57
C LYS A 281 -15.26 12.73 8.67
N ASP A 282 -15.79 13.95 8.74
CA ASP A 282 -16.64 14.42 9.84
C ASP A 282 -18.14 14.21 9.56
N ILE A 283 -18.54 14.15 8.29
CA ILE A 283 -19.93 13.92 7.88
C ILE A 283 -20.39 12.46 8.08
N GLU A 284 -21.68 12.21 7.85
CA GLU A 284 -22.29 10.88 7.99
C GLU A 284 -21.62 9.80 7.13
N TYR A 285 -21.73 8.54 7.56
CA TYR A 285 -21.02 7.41 6.93
C TYR A 285 -21.53 7.13 5.52
N ASP A 286 -22.81 7.39 5.25
CA ASP A 286 -23.47 7.20 3.96
C ASP A 286 -23.29 8.39 3.00
N ASN A 287 -22.40 9.34 3.34
CA ASN A 287 -22.15 10.53 2.55
C ASN A 287 -20.67 10.62 2.14
N ILE A 288 -20.43 11.01 0.89
CA ILE A 288 -19.10 11.35 0.35
C ILE A 288 -19.15 12.77 -0.19
N VAL A 289 -18.32 13.68 0.33
CA VAL A 289 -18.25 15.07 -0.13
C VAL A 289 -16.89 15.40 -0.74
N VAL A 290 -16.91 16.03 -1.91
CA VAL A 290 -15.72 16.37 -2.69
C VAL A 290 -15.87 17.77 -3.28
N LYS A 291 -14.75 18.47 -3.43
CA LYS A 291 -14.71 19.75 -4.15
C LYS A 291 -14.65 19.53 -5.65
N ILE A 292 -15.40 20.30 -6.41
CA ILE A 292 -15.49 20.26 -7.87
C ILE A 292 -15.33 21.67 -8.45
N ARG A 293 -14.55 21.79 -9.53
CA ARG A 293 -14.34 23.03 -10.30
C ARG A 293 -14.20 22.70 -11.78
N GLU A 294 -14.73 23.52 -12.68
CA GLU A 294 -14.55 23.34 -14.12
C GLU A 294 -13.06 23.43 -14.51
N ASN A 295 -12.62 22.54 -15.40
CA ASN A 295 -11.27 22.53 -15.96
C ASN A 295 -11.32 22.23 -17.47
N LEU A 296 -11.87 23.16 -18.23
CA LEU A 296 -12.08 22.96 -19.67
C LEU A 296 -10.81 23.14 -20.51
N GLU A 297 -9.84 23.86 -19.97
CA GLU A 297 -8.55 24.16 -20.62
C GLU A 297 -7.47 23.11 -20.31
N PHE A 298 -7.81 22.10 -19.50
CA PHE A 298 -6.90 21.05 -19.05
C PHE A 298 -5.69 21.60 -18.27
N ASP A 299 -5.96 22.59 -17.43
CA ASP A 299 -4.94 23.17 -16.56
C ASP A 299 -4.39 22.11 -15.61
N ARG A 300 -3.06 21.97 -15.62
CA ARG A 300 -2.35 21.19 -14.60
C ARG A 300 -2.42 21.92 -13.26
N GLU A 301 -2.14 23.22 -13.25
CA GLU A 301 -2.23 24.10 -12.10
C GLU A 301 -3.08 25.32 -12.46
N PHE A 302 -3.95 25.73 -11.54
CA PHE A 302 -4.79 26.91 -11.75
C PHE A 302 -4.01 28.15 -11.32
N PHE A 303 -3.96 29.17 -12.17
CA PHE A 303 -3.31 30.44 -11.82
C PHE A 303 -4.01 31.15 -10.67
N GLU A 304 -5.35 31.11 -10.65
CA GLU A 304 -6.20 31.61 -9.57
C GLU A 304 -6.91 30.42 -8.95
N ASP A 305 -6.51 30.02 -7.74
CA ASP A 305 -7.01 28.83 -7.03
C ASP A 305 -7.59 29.21 -5.67
N HIS A 306 -8.65 30.01 -5.70
CA HIS A 306 -9.30 30.49 -4.49
C HIS A 306 -10.46 29.58 -4.09
N GLU A 307 -10.75 29.51 -2.80
CA GLU A 307 -11.83 28.67 -2.28
C GLU A 307 -13.21 28.94 -2.93
N PRO A 308 -13.61 30.19 -3.25
CA PRO A 308 -14.88 30.46 -3.94
C PRO A 308 -15.00 29.87 -5.35
N ASP A 309 -13.89 29.51 -5.98
CA ASP A 309 -13.90 28.87 -7.31
C ASP A 309 -14.33 27.40 -7.23
N TRP A 310 -14.31 26.82 -6.02
CA TRP A 310 -14.67 25.45 -5.76
C TRP A 310 -16.10 25.36 -5.25
N ARG A 311 -16.83 24.37 -5.78
CA ARG A 311 -18.14 23.97 -5.28
C ARG A 311 -18.05 22.59 -4.65
N TYR A 312 -19.08 22.20 -3.92
CA TYR A 312 -19.09 20.97 -3.15
C TYR A 312 -20.22 20.08 -3.63
N VAL A 313 -19.85 18.87 -4.06
CA VAL A 313 -20.80 17.83 -4.43
C VAL A 313 -20.78 16.75 -3.36
N ASN A 314 -21.97 16.29 -2.99
CA ASN A 314 -22.16 15.21 -2.04
C ASN A 314 -22.90 14.05 -2.68
N TRP A 315 -22.42 12.83 -2.44
CA TRP A 315 -23.04 11.57 -2.87
C TRP A 315 -23.57 10.79 -1.69
N TRP A 316 -24.77 10.24 -1.88
CA TRP A 316 -25.42 9.24 -1.06
C TRP A 316 -25.50 7.92 -1.86
N PRO A 317 -25.93 6.80 -1.25
CA PRO A 317 -26.08 5.53 -1.97
C PRO A 317 -26.96 5.62 -3.23
N ASN A 318 -27.99 6.46 -3.18
CA ASN A 318 -29.04 6.55 -4.21
C ASN A 318 -29.14 7.89 -4.94
N LYS A 319 -28.36 8.91 -4.56
CA LYS A 319 -28.48 10.27 -5.11
C LYS A 319 -27.21 11.10 -4.94
N CYS A 320 -27.15 12.25 -5.59
CA CYS A 320 -26.12 13.27 -5.43
C CYS A 320 -26.73 14.67 -5.49
N ALA A 321 -26.04 15.67 -4.93
CA ALA A 321 -26.42 17.08 -5.03
C ALA A 321 -25.22 17.99 -4.74
N PHE A 322 -25.31 19.24 -5.19
CA PHE A 322 -24.45 20.29 -4.66
C PHE A 322 -24.90 20.69 -3.24
N VAL A 323 -23.95 20.91 -2.34
CA VAL A 323 -24.18 21.29 -0.94
C VAL A 323 -23.55 22.65 -0.63
N ARG A 324 -24.01 23.29 0.46
CA ARG A 324 -23.53 24.63 0.89
C ARG A 324 -22.19 24.62 1.61
N CYS A 325 -21.63 23.44 1.84
CA CYS A 325 -20.38 23.21 2.54
C CYS A 325 -19.25 24.10 2.01
N SER A 326 -18.41 24.61 2.90
CA SER A 326 -17.13 25.24 2.57
C SER A 326 -16.05 24.82 3.56
N ASP A 327 -14.82 24.65 3.08
CA ASP A 327 -13.64 24.46 3.92
C ASP A 327 -13.27 25.72 4.72
N LEU A 328 -13.95 26.86 4.51
CA LEU A 328 -13.80 28.05 5.36
C LEU A 328 -14.76 28.04 6.56
N ASP A 329 -15.81 27.22 6.53
CA ASP A 329 -16.82 27.19 7.59
C ASP A 329 -16.23 26.67 8.91
N GLU A 330 -16.87 26.95 10.05
CA GLU A 330 -16.47 26.33 11.33
C GLU A 330 -17.01 24.90 11.48
N VAL A 331 -18.10 24.59 10.80
CA VAL A 331 -18.80 23.30 10.81
C VAL A 331 -19.35 22.98 9.42
N PRO A 332 -19.48 21.70 9.02
CA PRO A 332 -19.96 21.35 7.68
C PRO A 332 -21.46 21.65 7.50
N ASP A 333 -21.81 22.47 6.51
CA ASP A 333 -23.20 22.66 6.07
C ASP A 333 -23.58 21.71 4.92
N MET A 334 -24.14 20.56 5.28
CA MET A 334 -24.55 19.52 4.31
C MET A 334 -25.95 19.76 3.71
N ARG A 335 -26.56 20.94 3.93
CA ARG A 335 -27.82 21.30 3.25
C ARG A 335 -27.56 21.50 1.76
N ILE A 336 -28.57 21.17 0.96
CA ILE A 336 -28.53 21.35 -0.49
C ILE A 336 -28.29 22.84 -0.81
N ALA A 337 -27.41 23.09 -1.78
CA ALA A 337 -27.09 24.41 -2.27
C ALA A 337 -28.34 25.13 -2.80
N VAL A 338 -28.34 26.46 -2.74
CA VAL A 338 -29.47 27.26 -3.24
C VAL A 338 -29.66 26.99 -4.74
N ASN A 339 -30.92 26.79 -5.16
CA ASN A 339 -31.30 26.43 -6.53
C ASN A 339 -30.81 25.06 -7.03
N HIS A 340 -30.34 24.18 -6.14
CA HIS A 340 -30.02 22.80 -6.49
C HIS A 340 -31.04 21.82 -5.90
N GLU A 341 -31.18 20.68 -6.57
CA GLU A 341 -31.99 19.54 -6.14
C GLU A 341 -31.14 18.27 -6.10
N THR A 342 -31.67 17.21 -5.50
CA THR A 342 -31.02 15.89 -5.53
C THR A 342 -31.32 15.17 -6.83
N HIS A 343 -30.30 14.55 -7.41
CA HIS A 343 -30.40 13.82 -8.65
C HIS A 343 -29.83 12.42 -8.50
N ILE A 344 -30.13 11.53 -9.44
CA ILE A 344 -29.63 10.15 -9.39
C ILE A 344 -28.12 10.06 -9.74
N TYR A 345 -27.59 10.97 -10.56
CA TYR A 345 -26.16 11.01 -10.92
C TYR A 345 -25.72 12.44 -11.29
N LEU A 346 -24.42 12.72 -11.20
CA LEU A 346 -23.84 14.06 -11.27
C LEU A 346 -24.21 14.83 -12.56
N PRO A 347 -24.09 14.27 -13.77
CA PRO A 347 -24.48 15.00 -14.98
C PRO A 347 -25.92 15.56 -15.01
N LEU A 348 -26.86 14.99 -14.27
CA LEU A 348 -28.19 15.61 -14.09
C LEU A 348 -28.15 16.79 -13.10
N ALA A 349 -27.37 16.68 -12.02
CA ALA A 349 -27.17 17.77 -11.06
C ALA A 349 -26.41 18.98 -11.66
N LEU A 350 -25.73 18.78 -12.79
CA LEU A 350 -25.08 19.83 -13.58
C LEU A 350 -26.05 20.62 -14.48
N GLN A 351 -27.32 20.22 -14.58
CA GLN A 351 -28.33 20.95 -15.36
C GLN A 351 -28.73 22.27 -14.67
N GLY A 352 -29.36 23.19 -15.40
CA GLY A 352 -29.90 24.44 -14.81
C GLY A 352 -29.00 25.67 -14.85
N GLY A 353 -27.96 25.68 -15.69
CA GLY A 353 -27.11 26.87 -15.93
C GLY A 353 -26.07 27.13 -14.84
N HIS A 354 -25.88 26.19 -13.91
CA HIS A 354 -24.87 26.29 -12.87
C HIS A 354 -23.45 26.08 -13.39
N VAL A 355 -23.31 25.29 -14.44
CA VAL A 355 -22.04 25.04 -15.14
C VAL A 355 -22.18 25.44 -16.61
N THR A 356 -21.06 25.61 -17.28
CA THR A 356 -21.03 25.87 -18.73
C THR A 356 -21.64 24.70 -19.51
N GLU A 357 -22.26 25.01 -20.65
CA GLU A 357 -22.83 23.98 -21.54
C GLU A 357 -21.75 22.99 -22.01
N GLU A 358 -20.55 23.49 -22.28
CA GLU A 358 -19.41 22.67 -22.65
C GLU A 358 -19.00 21.68 -21.55
N ALA A 359 -18.95 22.11 -20.29
CA ALA A 359 -18.63 21.21 -19.17
C ALA A 359 -19.69 20.10 -19.03
N ARG A 360 -20.97 20.47 -19.16
CA ARG A 360 -22.09 19.52 -19.13
C ARG A 360 -21.96 18.49 -20.26
N ASP A 361 -21.74 18.93 -21.49
CA ASP A 361 -21.68 18.04 -22.64
C ASP A 361 -20.48 17.07 -22.53
N ARG A 362 -19.30 17.58 -22.16
CA ARG A 362 -18.10 16.76 -21.91
C ARG A 362 -18.31 15.74 -20.79
N SER A 363 -19.07 16.06 -19.75
CA SER A 363 -19.35 15.15 -18.62
C SER A 363 -20.26 13.96 -18.98
N THR A 364 -20.97 14.05 -20.11
CA THR A 364 -21.83 12.98 -20.63
C THR A 364 -21.18 12.17 -21.75
N GLN A 365 -19.96 12.54 -22.17
CA GLN A 365 -19.28 11.95 -23.30
C GLN A 365 -18.60 10.62 -22.92
N LEU A 366 -19.21 9.50 -23.34
CA LEU A 366 -18.74 8.14 -23.02
C LEU A 366 -17.76 7.54 -24.04
N SER A 367 -17.21 8.34 -24.96
CA SER A 367 -16.32 7.83 -26.03
C SER A 367 -14.93 7.40 -25.54
N TYR A 368 -14.55 7.71 -24.30
CA TYR A 368 -13.22 7.47 -23.73
C TYR A 368 -13.22 6.31 -22.73
N ILE A 369 -13.76 5.16 -23.16
CA ILE A 369 -14.10 4.04 -22.26
C ILE A 369 -12.88 3.55 -21.48
N ASP A 370 -11.74 3.31 -22.13
CA ASP A 370 -10.55 2.76 -21.49
C ASP A 370 -9.93 3.73 -20.47
N PHE A 371 -9.95 5.03 -20.79
CA PHE A 371 -9.52 6.08 -19.87
C PHE A 371 -10.45 6.17 -18.65
N ILE A 372 -11.77 6.24 -18.86
CA ILE A 372 -12.77 6.29 -17.79
C ILE A 372 -12.65 5.05 -16.89
N ASP A 373 -12.48 3.86 -17.47
CA ASP A 373 -12.30 2.63 -16.73
C ASP A 373 -10.99 2.63 -15.90
N THR A 374 -9.91 3.19 -16.44
CA THR A 374 -8.63 3.27 -15.73
C THR A 374 -8.70 4.24 -14.56
N VAL A 375 -9.35 5.40 -14.72
CA VAL A 375 -9.66 6.32 -13.61
C VAL A 375 -10.49 5.61 -12.54
N ARG A 376 -11.58 4.94 -12.93
CA ARG A 376 -12.43 4.18 -12.02
C ARG A 376 -11.66 3.11 -11.25
N LYS A 377 -10.85 2.29 -11.93
CA LYS A 377 -10.01 1.26 -11.29
C LYS A 377 -9.04 1.88 -10.29
N THR A 378 -8.38 2.98 -10.65
CA THR A 378 -7.44 3.69 -9.77
C THR A 378 -8.11 4.22 -8.52
N LEU A 379 -9.28 4.87 -8.66
CA LEU A 379 -10.04 5.39 -7.53
C LEU A 379 -10.58 4.27 -6.62
N ARG A 380 -11.06 3.16 -7.18
CA ARG A 380 -11.52 1.99 -6.39
C ARG A 380 -10.40 1.33 -5.61
N LEU A 381 -9.20 1.22 -6.20
CA LEU A 381 -8.06 0.58 -5.54
C LEU A 381 -7.47 1.47 -4.44
N THR A 382 -7.35 2.77 -4.70
CA THR A 382 -6.78 3.72 -3.73
C THR A 382 -7.77 4.15 -2.66
N ARG A 383 -9.08 4.06 -2.95
CA ARG A 383 -10.21 4.48 -2.08
C ARG A 383 -10.04 5.88 -1.51
N ILE A 384 -9.52 6.80 -2.32
CA ILE A 384 -9.23 8.17 -1.89
C ILE A 384 -10.49 8.92 -1.44
N LEU A 385 -11.68 8.50 -1.87
CA LEU A 385 -12.94 9.10 -1.42
C LEU A 385 -13.31 8.74 0.02
N SER A 386 -12.91 7.55 0.51
CA SER A 386 -13.26 7.09 1.87
C SER A 386 -12.11 7.18 2.86
N PHE A 387 -10.86 7.10 2.39
CA PHE A 387 -9.66 7.08 3.22
C PHE A 387 -8.96 8.44 3.29
N THR A 388 -9.72 9.54 3.20
CA THR A 388 -9.24 10.93 3.30
C THR A 388 -9.98 11.71 4.37
#